data_AF-A0A6C0DBG6-F1
#
_entry.id   AF-A0A6C0DBG6-F1
#
_cell.length_a   1.000
_cell.length_b   1.000
_cell.length_c   1.000
_cell.angle_alpha   90.00
_cell.angle_beta   90.00
_cell.angle_gamma   90.00
#
_symmetry.space_group_name_H-M   'P 1'
#
loop_
_entity.id
_entity.type
_entity.pdbx_description
1 polymer ?
#
loop_
_entity_poly.entity_id
_entity_poly.type
_entity_poly.pdbx_seq_one_letter_code
_entity_poly.pdbx_strand_id
1 'polypeptide(L)'
;MVNPVAIATEFVGTFIFLYVIVATGNPWAIGATLAILAYLAGSISGGHFNPAVTMMFLWNRGIASDNAVAYVLAQVAAGILAVMTWKRIRA
;
A
#
# COMPACT_ATOMS: atom_id res chain seq x y z
N MET A 1 7.14 1.36 19.11
CA MET A 1 8.27 1.71 18.23
C MET A 1 7.86 1.50 16.79
N VAL A 2 8.19 2.46 15.94
CA VAL A 2 7.85 2.44 14.52
C VAL A 2 8.69 1.39 13.80
N ASN A 3 8.07 0.51 13.00
CA ASN A 3 8.79 -0.56 12.29
C ASN A 3 9.14 -0.10 10.85
N PRO A 4 10.42 0.20 10.54
CA PRO A 4 10.82 0.72 9.24
C PRO A 4 10.64 -0.30 8.10
N VAL A 5 10.81 -1.59 8.37
CA VAL A 5 10.62 -2.65 7.37
C VAL A 5 9.15 -2.73 6.97
N ALA A 6 8.25 -2.69 7.96
CA ALA A 6 6.82 -2.74 7.72
C ALA A 6 6.33 -1.50 6.94
N ILE A 7 6.86 -0.31 7.24
CA ILE A 7 6.58 0.91 6.46
C ILE A 7 7.07 0.79 5.02
N ALA A 8 8.28 0.27 4.80
CA ALA A 8 8.82 0.07 3.46
C ALA A 8 7.95 -0.93 2.67
N THR A 9 7.47 -1.99 3.33
CA THR A 9 6.52 -2.95 2.74
C THR A 9 5.24 -2.26 2.29
N GLU A 10 4.62 -1.44 3.15
CA GLU A 10 3.41 -0.68 2.82
C GLU A 10 3.64 0.30 1.67
N PHE A 11 4.78 0.99 1.64
CA PHE A 11 5.15 1.89 0.55
C PHE A 11 5.28 1.15 -0.78
N VAL A 12 6.10 0.10 -0.83
CA VAL A 12 6.38 -0.66 -2.05
C VAL A 12 5.12 -1.36 -2.56
N GLY A 13 4.37 -2.00 -1.67
CA GLY A 13 3.13 -2.68 -2.05
C GLY A 13 2.07 -1.71 -2.57
N THR A 14 1.88 -0.56 -1.91
CA THR A 14 0.93 0.46 -2.38
C THR A 14 1.35 1.05 -3.72
N PHE A 15 2.65 1.28 -3.93
CA PHE A 15 3.18 1.75 -5.21
C PHE A 15 2.85 0.76 -6.33
N ILE A 16 3.14 -0.53 -6.14
CA ILE A 16 2.87 -1.57 -7.14
C ILE A 16 1.36 -1.67 -7.40
N PHE A 17 0.55 -1.75 -6.34
CA PHE A 17 -0.91 -1.86 -6.44
C PHE A 17 -1.53 -0.70 -7.23
N LEU A 18 -1.19 0.54 -6.87
CA LEU A 18 -1.74 1.72 -7.53
C LEU A 18 -1.14 1.93 -8.93
N TYR A 19 0.10 1.51 -9.17
CA TYR A 19 0.67 1.51 -10.53
C TYR A 19 -0.09 0.57 -11.46
N VAL A 20 -0.42 -0.65 -11.01
CA VAL A 20 -1.22 -1.60 -11.80
C VAL A 20 -2.61 -1.03 -12.12
N ILE A 21 -3.23 -0.31 -11.19
CA ILE A 21 -4.51 0.38 -11.42
C ILE A 21 -4.39 1.36 -12.59
N VAL A 22 -3.43 2.30 -12.53
CA VAL A 22 -3.32 3.34 -13.57
C VAL A 22 -2.78 2.80 -14.89
N ALA A 23 -1.95 1.74 -14.86
CA ALA A 23 -1.33 1.17 -16.04
C ALA A 23 -2.28 0.28 -16.85
N THR A 24 -3.19 -0.42 -16.17
CA THR A 24 -4.02 -1.46 -16.81
C THR A 24 -5.51 -1.14 -16.81
N GLY A 25 -6.04 -0.53 -15.74
CA GLY A 25 -7.49 -0.41 -15.51
C GLY A 25 -8.23 -1.76 -15.47
N ASN A 26 -7.53 -2.89 -15.43
CA ASN A 26 -8.12 -4.23 -15.55
C ASN A 26 -8.44 -4.79 -14.14
N PRO A 27 -9.71 -5.07 -13.81
CA PRO A 27 -10.10 -5.52 -12.47
C PRO A 27 -9.41 -6.82 -12.03
N TRP A 28 -9.16 -7.75 -12.95
CA TRP A 28 -8.47 -9.01 -12.64
C TRP A 28 -7.00 -8.78 -12.29
N ALA A 29 -6.30 -7.92 -13.03
CA ALA A 29 -4.91 -7.58 -12.74
C ALA A 29 -4.78 -6.85 -11.40
N ILE A 30 -5.70 -5.93 -11.12
CA ILE A 30 -5.76 -5.16 -9.87
C ILE A 30 -6.00 -6.10 -8.68
N GLY A 31 -7.03 -6.96 -8.78
CA GLY A 31 -7.37 -7.92 -7.74
C GLY A 31 -6.28 -8.95 -7.48
N ALA A 32 -5.70 -9.53 -8.54
CA ALA A 32 -4.59 -10.48 -8.43
C ALA A 32 -3.35 -9.84 -7.77
N THR A 33 -3.01 -8.61 -8.16
CA THR A 33 -1.90 -7.85 -7.57
C THR A 33 -2.12 -7.65 -6.08
N LEU A 34 -3.30 -7.17 -5.68
CA LEU A 34 -3.62 -6.96 -4.27
C LEU A 34 -3.57 -8.26 -3.47
N ALA A 35 -4.11 -9.36 -4.02
CA ALA A 35 -4.11 -10.67 -3.36
C ALA A 35 -2.68 -11.19 -3.12
N ILE A 36 -1.81 -11.12 -4.13
CA ILE A 36 -0.41 -11.55 -4.02
C ILE A 36 0.34 -10.69 -2.99
N LEU A 37 0.20 -9.36 -3.08
CA LEU A 37 0.85 -8.45 -2.14
C LEU A 37 0.39 -8.70 -0.71
N ALA A 38 -0.91 -8.87 -0.48
CA ALA A 38 -1.46 -9.14 0.85
C ALA A 38 -0.95 -10.48 1.41
N TYR A 39 -0.86 -11.52 0.58
CA TYR A 39 -0.32 -12.82 0.98
C TYR A 39 1.16 -12.72 1.40
N LEU A 40 1.98 -12.03 0.62
CA LEU A 40 3.41 -11.91 0.88
C LEU A 40 3.73 -10.97 2.05
N ALA A 41 2.98 -9.88 2.19
CA ALA A 41 3.26 -8.82 3.17
C ALA A 41 2.52 -8.97 4.49
N GLY A 42 1.51 -9.86 4.56
CA GLY A 42 0.65 -10.01 5.74
C GLY A 42 1.45 -10.25 7.03
N SER A 43 2.48 -11.10 6.99
CA SER A 43 3.34 -11.40 8.14
C SER A 43 4.36 -10.29 8.47
N ILE A 44 4.59 -9.35 7.57
CA ILE A 44 5.59 -8.29 7.71
C ILE A 44 4.95 -6.99 8.22
N SER A 45 3.82 -6.59 7.60
CA SER A 45 3.19 -5.29 7.82
C SER A 45 1.70 -5.36 8.14
N GLY A 46 1.06 -6.50 7.92
CA GLY A 46 -0.41 -6.60 7.89
C GLY A 46 -0.99 -6.40 6.48
N GLY A 47 -0.20 -5.90 5.52
CA GLY A 47 -0.58 -5.83 4.11
C GLY A 47 -1.79 -4.93 3.85
N HIS A 48 -1.84 -3.75 4.49
CA HIS A 48 -2.99 -2.85 4.41
C HIS A 48 -3.10 -2.19 3.04
N PHE A 49 -1.99 -1.65 2.54
CA PHE A 49 -1.84 -0.95 1.24
C PHE A 49 -2.92 0.10 0.94
N ASN A 50 -3.58 0.61 1.98
CA ASN A 50 -4.77 1.43 1.89
C ASN A 50 -4.97 2.17 3.21
N PRO A 51 -5.10 3.52 3.18
CA PRO A 51 -5.36 4.31 4.38
C PRO A 51 -6.65 3.90 5.11
N ALA A 52 -7.73 3.58 4.39
CA ALA A 52 -8.98 3.15 4.99
C ALA A 52 -8.85 1.81 5.72
N VAL A 53 -8.10 0.85 5.17
CA VAL A 53 -7.78 -0.43 5.82
C VAL A 53 -6.94 -0.17 7.07
N THR A 54 -5.94 0.71 6.97
CA THR A 54 -5.11 1.08 8.13
C THR A 54 -5.93 1.71 9.25
N MET A 55 -6.86 2.61 8.92
CA MET A 55 -7.77 3.22 9.90
C MET A 55 -8.71 2.18 10.52
N MET A 56 -9.22 1.23 9.74
CA MET A 56 -10.01 0.11 10.25
C MET A 56 -9.22 -0.71 11.27
N PHE A 57 -7.98 -1.08 10.96
CA PHE A 57 -7.10 -1.81 11.88
C PHE A 57 -6.74 -0.98 13.12
N LEU A 58 -6.53 0.33 12.97
CA LEU A 58 -6.30 1.22 14.10
C LEU A 58 -7.50 1.22 15.05
N TRP A 59 -8.71 1.31 14.51
CA TRP A 59 -9.95 1.30 15.31
C TRP A 59 -10.19 -0.05 15.98
N ASN A 60 -9.83 -1.15 15.31
CA ASN A 60 -9.89 -2.50 15.87
C ASN A 60 -8.69 -2.86 16.78
N ARG A 61 -7.82 -1.89 17.10
CA ARG A 61 -6.58 -2.11 17.90
C ARG A 61 -5.63 -3.18 17.32
N GLY A 62 -5.70 -3.41 16.02
CA GLY A 62 -4.83 -4.35 15.29
C GLY A 62 -3.50 -3.75 14.84
N ILE A 63 -3.29 -2.44 15.04
CA ILE A 63 -2.03 -1.75 14.78
C ILE A 63 -1.81 -0.64 15.81
N ALA A 64 -0.56 -0.38 16.17
CA ALA A 64 -0.20 0.76 17.03
C ALA A 64 -0.43 2.09 16.29
N SER A 65 -0.88 3.13 17.01
CA SER A 65 -1.18 4.46 16.45
C SER A 65 -0.02 5.06 15.64
N ASP A 66 1.21 4.93 16.15
CA ASP A 66 2.39 5.51 15.51
C ASP A 66 2.68 4.84 14.17
N ASN A 67 2.49 3.51 14.09
CA ASN A 67 2.61 2.77 12.85
C ASN A 67 1.46 3.10 11.90
N ALA A 68 0.24 3.29 12.40
CA ALA A 68 -0.90 3.64 11.56
C ALA A 68 -0.68 4.99 10.84
N VAL A 69 -0.19 6.01 11.55
CA VAL A 69 0.15 7.31 10.94
C VAL A 69 1.25 7.13 9.90
N ALA A 70 2.32 6.40 10.23
CA ALA A 70 3.42 6.17 9.29
C ALA A 70 2.98 5.39 8.04
N TYR A 71 2.09 4.41 8.19
CA TYR A 71 1.51 3.63 7.10
C TYR A 71 0.69 4.51 6.16
N VAL A 72 -0.21 5.34 6.70
CA VAL A 72 -1.04 6.25 5.89
C VAL A 72 -0.15 7.19 5.08
N LEU A 73 0.88 7.78 5.69
CA LEU A 73 1.81 8.67 4.99
C LEU A 73 2.57 7.92 3.88
N ALA A 74 3.06 6.71 4.16
CA ALA A 74 3.75 5.88 3.19
C ALA A 74 2.85 5.47 2.02
N GLN A 75 1.61 5.05 2.29
CA GLN A 75 0.61 4.66 1.30
C GLN A 75 0.25 5.83 0.38
N VAL A 76 0.01 7.03 0.94
CA VAL A 76 -0.30 8.24 0.16
C VAL A 76 0.89 8.65 -0.71
N ALA A 77 2.10 8.68 -0.14
CA ALA A 77 3.31 9.01 -0.90
C ALA A 77 3.57 8.03 -2.04
N ALA A 78 3.37 6.73 -1.79
CA ALA A 78 3.49 5.68 -2.81
C ALA A 78 2.48 5.83 -3.95
N GLY A 79 1.23 6.19 -3.64
CA GLY A 79 0.21 6.45 -4.66
C GLY A 79 0.51 7.66 -5.55
N ILE A 80 1.03 8.75 -4.96
CA ILE A 80 1.50 9.91 -5.72
C ILE A 80 2.67 9.49 -6.63
N LEU A 81 3.63 8.73 -6.11
CA LEU A 81 4.77 8.25 -6.90
C LEU A 81 4.33 7.32 -8.05
N ALA A 82 3.36 6.43 -7.81
CA ALA A 82 2.84 5.52 -8.82
C ALA A 82 2.26 6.27 -10.03
N VAL A 83 1.40 7.27 -9.80
CA VAL A 83 0.82 8.06 -10.90
C VAL A 83 1.85 8.94 -11.60
N MET A 84 2.83 9.48 -10.87
CA MET A 84 3.94 10.25 -11.47
C MET A 84 4.79 9.37 -12.38
N THR A 85 5.15 8.17 -11.94
CA THR A 85 5.93 7.21 -12.73
C THR A 85 5.18 6.78 -13.98
N TRP A 86 3.89 6.45 -13.86
CA TRP A 86 3.06 6.12 -15.02
C TRP A 86 3.03 7.24 -16.06
N LYS A 87 2.79 8.49 -15.62
CA LYS A 87 2.78 9.66 -16.51
C LYS A 87 4.13 9.87 -17.21
N ARG A 88 5.25 9.58 -16.55
CA ARG A 88 6.59 9.72 -17.15
C ARG A 88 6.91 8.65 -18.20
N ILE A 89 6.40 7.43 -18.04
CA ILE A 89 6.66 6.32 -18.99
C ILE A 89 5.76 6.43 -20.23
N ARG A 90 4.58 7.06 -20.07
CA ARG A 90 3.60 7.25 -21.14
C ARG A 90 3.63 8.60 -21.86
N ALA A 91 4.45 9.55 -21.40
CA ALA A 91 4.72 10.80 -22.10
C ALA A 91 5.73 10.55 -23.23
#